data_AF-A0A935HJU6-F1
#
_entry.id   AF-A0A935HJU6-F1
#
_cell.length_a   1.000
_cell.length_b   1.000
_cell.length_c   1.000
_cell.angle_alpha   90.00
_cell.angle_beta   90.00
_cell.angle_gamma   90.00
#
_symmetry.space_group_name_H-M   'P 1'
#
loop_
_entity.id
_entity.type
_entity.pdbx_description
1 polymer ?
#
loop_
_entity_poly.entity_id
_entity_poly.type
_entity_poly.pdbx_seq_one_letter_code
_entity_poly.pdbx_strand_id
1 'polypeptide(L)' 'MFYSLLATCKYYNVNPYDWLHDILNRIASHRINHIESLLPQNWKVAVSS' A
#
# COMPACT_ATOMS: atom_id res chain seq x y z
N MET A 1 -12.71 3.88 -9.30
CA MET A 1 -12.36 3.89 -7.86
C MET A 1 -10.84 3.81 -7.57
N PHE A 2 -10.03 3.02 -8.29
CA PHE A 2 -8.59 2.89 -8.00
C PHE A 2 -7.73 4.15 -8.23
N TYR A 3 -8.16 5.03 -9.14
CA TYR A 3 -7.42 6.25 -9.48
C TYR A 3 -7.18 7.17 -8.28
N SER A 4 -8.12 7.23 -7.34
CA SER A 4 -7.96 8.04 -6.12
C SER A 4 -6.83 7.50 -5.24
N LEU A 5 -6.74 6.18 -5.06
CA LEU A 5 -5.65 5.54 -4.30
C LEU A 5 -4.29 5.75 -4.97
N LEU A 6 -4.22 5.59 -6.30
CA LEU A 6 -2.98 5.82 -7.06
C LEU A 6 -2.57 7.31 -7.02
N ALA A 7 -3.54 8.22 -7.03
CA ALA A 7 -3.28 9.66 -6.84
C ALA A 7 -2.76 9.94 -5.42
N THR A 8 -3.31 9.28 -4.39
CA THR A 8 -2.78 9.36 -3.01
C THR A 8 -1.35 8.82 -2.94
N CYS A 9 -1.00 7.73 -3.63
CA CYS A 9 0.38 7.26 -3.72
C CYS A 9 1.32 8.35 -4.24
N LYS A 10 0.95 9.00 -5.36
CA LYS A 10 1.72 10.14 -5.90
C LYS A 10 1.85 11.30 -4.91
N TYR A 11 0.77 11.62 -4.20
CA TYR A 11 0.77 12.69 -3.19
C TYR A 11 1.77 12.42 -2.05
N TYR A 12 1.83 11.18 -1.57
CA TYR A 12 2.76 10.76 -0.52
C TYR A 12 4.15 10.34 -1.05
N ASN A 13 4.47 10.63 -2.32
CA ASN A 13 5.74 10.23 -2.97
C ASN A 13 6.02 8.72 -2.93
N VAL A 14 4.97 7.92 -2.82
CA VAL A 14 5.02 6.46 -2.84
C VAL A 14 4.91 5.98 -4.28
N ASN A 15 5.79 5.06 -4.68
CA ASN A 15 5.68 4.43 -5.99
C ASN A 15 4.40 3.56 -6.02
N PRO A 16 3.39 3.90 -6.84
CA PRO A 16 2.15 3.13 -6.91
C PRO A 16 2.38 1.68 -7.33
N TYR A 17 3.44 1.40 -8.10
CA TYR A 17 3.77 0.04 -8.52
C TYR A 17 4.27 -0.82 -7.35
N ASP A 18 5.28 -0.34 -6.61
CA ASP A 18 5.82 -1.04 -5.44
C ASP A 18 4.76 -1.22 -4.35
N TRP A 19 3.99 -0.17 -4.08
CA TRP A 19 2.88 -0.24 -3.15
C TRP A 19 1.87 -1.30 -3.56
N LEU A 20 1.38 -1.27 -4.80
CA LEU A 20 0.38 -2.23 -5.25
C LEU A 20 0.91 -3.67 -5.22
N HIS A 21 2.17 -3.88 -5.62
CA HIS A 21 2.80 -5.20 -5.60
C HIS A 21 2.91 -5.76 -4.18
N ASP A 22 3.38 -4.95 -3.24
CA ASP A 22 3.50 -5.32 -1.83
C ASP A 22 2.13 -5.57 -1.18
N ILE A 23 1.14 -4.74 -1.50
CA ILE A 23 -0.23 -4.87 -1.00
C ILE A 23 -0.88 -6.14 -1.51
N LEU A 24 -0.75 -6.46 -2.81
CA LEU A 24 -1.30 -7.69 -3.40
C LEU A 24 -0.67 -8.95 -2.77
N ASN A 25 0.62 -8.90 -2.44
CA ASN A 25 1.28 -10.01 -1.74
C ASN A 25 0.84 -10.12 -0.27
N ARG A 26 0.69 -8.99 0.42
CA ARG A 26 0.31 -8.98 1.85
C ARG A 26 -1.17 -9.25 2.07
N ILE A 27 -2.06 -8.75 1.21
CA ILE A 27 -3.51 -8.78 1.43
C ILE A 27 -4.07 -10.21 1.52
N ALA A 28 -3.42 -11.17 0.85
CA ALA A 28 -3.77 -12.59 0.97
C ALA A 28 -3.56 -13.15 2.39
N SER A 29 -2.62 -12.57 3.15
CA SER A 29 -2.28 -13.00 4.52
C SER A 29 -2.65 -11.97 5.59
N HIS A 30 -3.13 -10.77 5.20
CA HIS A 30 -3.40 -9.67 6.11
C HIS A 30 -4.86 -9.67 6.57
N ARG A 31 -5.09 -9.40 7.86
CA ARG A 31 -6.45 -9.29 8.39
C ARG A 31 -7.10 -7.99 7.94
N ILE A 32 -8.39 -8.06 7.60
CA ILE A 32 -9.21 -6.91 7.14
C ILE A 32 -9.18 -5.73 8.14
N ASN A 33 -9.01 -6.01 9.43
CA ASN A 33 -8.98 -4.97 10.48
C ASN A 33 -7.73 -4.07 10.44
N HIS A 34 -6.75 -4.33 9.57
CA HIS A 34 -5.53 -3.54 9.45
C HIS A 34 -5.29 -2.98 8.03
N ILE A 35 -6.31 -2.94 7.17
CA ILE A 35 -6.20 -2.38 5.80
C ILE A 35 -5.79 -0.90 5.83
N GLU A 36 -6.13 -0.16 6.89
CA GLU A 36 -5.69 1.23 7.07
C GLU A 36 -4.16 1.41 7.19
N SER A 37 -3.44 0.37 7.63
CA SER A 37 -1.96 0.34 7.61
C SER A 37 -1.38 0.11 6.21
N LEU A 38 -2.21 -0.41 5.31
CA LEU A 38 -1.90 -0.68 3.91
C LEU A 38 -2.17 0.55 3.04
N LEU A 39 -2.79 1.61 3.56
CA LEU A 39 -2.95 2.86 2.83
C LEU A 39 -1.59 3.49 2.51
N PRO A 40 -1.41 4.14 1.34
CA PRO A 40 -0.13 4.70 0.92
C PRO A 40 0.48 5.70 1.93
N GLN A 41 -0.34 6.38 2.74
CA GLN A 41 0.13 7.28 3.80
C GLN A 41 0.79 6.56 5.00
N ASN A 42 0.39 5.31 5.26
CA ASN A 42 0.83 4.50 6.39
C ASN A 42 1.73 3.33 5.94
N TRP A 43 1.95 3.21 4.63
CA TRP A 43 2.66 2.09 4.04
C TRP A 43 4.11 2.10 4.48
N LYS A 44 4.47 1.07 5.24
CA LYS A 44 5.86 0.76 5.58
C LYS A 44 6.33 -0.33 4.64
N VAL A 45 7.26 0.04 3.76
CA VAL A 45 8.05 -0.93 2.99
C VAL A 45 8.61 -1.92 4.01
N ALA A 46 8.27 -3.21 3.86
CA ALA A 46 8.94 -4.23 4.62
C ALA A 46 10.32 -4.30 3.99
N VAL A 47 11.23 -3.49 4.53
CA VAL A 47 12.65 -3.68 4.28
C VAL A 47 12.96 -5.03 4.89
N SER A 48 12.89 -6.08 4.08
CA SER A 48 13.53 -7.35 4.37
C SER A 48 15.01 -7.06 4.46
N SER A 49 15.48 -6.89 5.70
CA SER A 49 16.90 -6.80 6.05
C SER A 49 17.55 -8.17 5.92
#